data_AF-A0A5K3FY65-F1
#
_entry.id   AF-A0A5K3FY65-F1
#
_cell.length_a   1.000
_cell.length_b   1.000
_cell.length_c   1.000
_cell.angle_alpha   90.00
_cell.angle_beta   90.00
_cell.angle_gamma   90.00
#
_symmetry.space_group_name_H-M   'P 1'
#
loop_
_entity.id
_entity.type
_entity.pdbx_description
1 polymer ?
#
loop_
_entity_poly.entity_id
_entity_poly.type
_entity_poly.pdbx_seq_one_letter_code
_entity_poly.pdbx_strand_id
1 'polypeptide(L)'
;MVSFSIMQFRCQEYSDELEVLAKNWLTNCTYPLPNGTDYPDYKDVVDVLKSGVNQADASFDLSAMYESEKNAYNYESNTCTSSCANYRRMVWSTASQVGCYRHFCARSDHWSESKYIMACLYRPVVLDKNERPYKNGTPCSECPFGPDCNHNQCTQKQTTATTPTTSNSTISTMPTSPSSSTGSSKSTSPEQPTTSVSSQLRAISHLIFAIVTLELIINLNR
;
A
#
# COMPACT_ATOMS: atom_id res chain seq x y z
N MET A 1 -10.14 16.38 14.42
CA MET A 1 -10.19 14.94 14.75
C MET A 1 -11.15 14.27 13.79
N VAL A 2 -10.69 13.32 12.97
CA VAL A 2 -11.55 12.61 12.01
C VAL A 2 -12.43 11.66 12.82
N SER A 3 -13.74 11.93 12.88
CA SER A 3 -14.71 11.05 13.52
C SER A 3 -14.86 9.79 12.67
N PHE A 4 -14.03 8.78 12.92
CA PHE A 4 -14.25 7.44 12.41
C PHE A 4 -15.27 6.79 13.35
N SER A 5 -16.45 6.48 12.84
CA SER A 5 -17.44 5.69 13.57
C SER A 5 -17.51 4.29 12.96
N ILE A 6 -16.35 3.66 12.76
CA ILE A 6 -16.27 2.35 12.11
C ILE A 6 -15.85 1.30 13.13
N MET A 7 -16.74 0.36 13.43
CA MET A 7 -16.57 -0.58 14.54
C MET A 7 -15.41 -1.58 14.35
N GLN A 8 -15.07 -1.88 13.10
CA GLN A 8 -14.17 -2.98 12.73
C GLN A 8 -13.13 -2.59 11.66
N PHE A 9 -12.81 -1.30 11.53
CA PHE A 9 -11.90 -0.83 10.48
C PHE A 9 -10.50 -1.40 10.71
N ARG A 10 -9.91 -2.06 9.71
CA ARG A 10 -8.61 -2.71 9.84
C ARG A 10 -7.51 -1.77 9.36
N CYS A 11 -6.35 -1.81 10.00
CA CYS A 11 -5.15 -1.23 9.40
C CYS A 11 -4.87 -1.94 8.07
N GLN A 12 -4.75 -1.16 7.01
CA GLN A 12 -4.40 -1.68 5.69
C GLN A 12 -2.89 -1.83 5.59
N GLU A 13 -2.44 -3.05 5.31
CA GLU A 13 -1.04 -3.35 5.06
C GLU A 13 -0.73 -3.19 3.59
N TYR A 14 0.49 -2.73 3.28
CA TYR A 14 0.91 -2.67 1.88
C TYR A 14 1.13 -4.08 1.33
N SER A 15 0.66 -4.35 0.12
CA SER A 15 0.80 -5.64 -0.54
C SER A 15 1.52 -5.46 -1.88
N ASP A 16 2.74 -6.01 -1.95
CA ASP A 16 3.52 -6.07 -3.19
C ASP A 16 2.79 -6.87 -4.27
N GLU A 17 1.99 -7.88 -3.88
CA GLU A 17 1.14 -8.64 -4.79
C GLU A 17 0.10 -7.72 -5.47
N LEU A 18 -0.57 -6.87 -4.68
CA LEU A 18 -1.54 -5.92 -5.21
C LEU A 18 -0.89 -4.81 -6.04
N GLU A 19 0.33 -4.39 -5.70
CA GLU A 19 1.11 -3.48 -6.56
C GLU A 19 1.42 -4.10 -7.92
N VAL A 20 1.88 -5.36 -7.94
CA VAL A 20 2.16 -6.10 -9.18
C VAL A 20 0.88 -6.27 -10.00
N LEU A 21 -0.25 -6.56 -9.34
CA LEU A 21 -1.53 -6.67 -10.01
C LEU A 21 -1.98 -5.33 -10.62
N ALA A 22 -1.82 -4.23 -9.89
CA ALA A 22 -2.10 -2.87 -10.39
C ALA A 22 -1.21 -2.53 -11.58
N LYS A 23 0.07 -2.91 -11.54
CA LYS A 23 1.01 -2.76 -12.64
C LYS A 23 0.59 -3.54 -13.88
N ASN A 24 0.24 -4.82 -13.72
CA ASN A 24 -0.18 -5.67 -14.83
C ASN A 24 -1.44 -5.13 -15.50
N TRP A 25 -2.40 -4.66 -14.70
CA TRP A 25 -3.61 -4.01 -15.22
C TRP A 25 -3.30 -2.71 -15.96
N LEU A 26 -2.55 -1.79 -15.34
CA LEU A 26 -2.29 -0.47 -15.91
C LEU A 26 -1.34 -0.50 -17.11
N THR A 27 -0.49 -1.52 -17.26
CA THR A 27 0.37 -1.67 -18.45
C THR A 27 -0.45 -1.86 -19.72
N ASN A 28 -1.64 -2.47 -19.61
CA ASN A 28 -2.57 -2.62 -20.73
C ASN A 28 -3.52 -1.42 -20.87
N CYS A 29 -3.51 -0.49 -19.91
CA CYS A 29 -4.37 0.70 -19.89
C CYS A 29 -5.85 0.41 -20.13
N THR A 30 -6.35 -0.74 -19.67
CA THR A 30 -7.75 -1.15 -19.82
C THR A 30 -8.61 -0.60 -18.69
N TYR A 31 -9.87 -0.29 -18.98
CA TYR A 31 -10.88 0.07 -17.97
C TYR A 31 -12.24 -0.53 -18.38
N PRO A 32 -13.05 -1.08 -17.43
CA PRO A 32 -12.87 -1.14 -15.98
C PRO A 32 -11.82 -2.18 -15.50
N LEU A 33 -11.63 -2.29 -14.18
CA LEU A 33 -10.84 -3.36 -13.56
C LEU A 33 -11.38 -4.75 -14.01
N PRO A 34 -10.50 -5.69 -14.40
CA PRO A 34 -10.93 -7.05 -14.75
C PRO A 34 -11.68 -7.73 -13.60
N ASN A 35 -12.73 -8.48 -13.92
CA ASN A 35 -13.52 -9.23 -12.96
C ASN A 35 -14.09 -10.51 -13.57
N GLY A 36 -14.60 -11.40 -12.74
CA GLY A 36 -15.21 -12.67 -13.16
C GLY A 36 -14.25 -13.86 -13.10
N THR A 37 -14.72 -15.01 -13.57
CA THR A 37 -14.01 -16.31 -13.44
C THR A 37 -12.72 -16.36 -14.25
N ASP A 38 -12.62 -15.58 -15.32
CA ASP A 38 -11.44 -15.54 -16.19
C ASP A 38 -10.28 -14.75 -15.57
N TYR A 39 -10.56 -13.99 -14.51
CA TYR A 39 -9.60 -13.12 -13.82
C TYR A 39 -9.57 -13.44 -12.31
N PRO A 40 -9.18 -14.66 -11.92
CA PRO A 40 -9.20 -15.10 -10.53
C PRO A 40 -8.29 -14.24 -9.64
N ASP A 41 -7.20 -13.71 -10.20
CA ASP A 41 -6.28 -12.82 -9.50
C ASP A 41 -6.92 -11.48 -9.13
N TYR A 42 -8.07 -11.10 -9.69
CA TYR A 42 -8.80 -9.87 -9.37
C TYR A 42 -10.02 -10.13 -8.47
N LYS A 43 -10.18 -11.36 -7.97
CA LYS A 43 -11.26 -11.72 -7.05
C LYS A 43 -11.17 -10.88 -5.77
N ASP A 44 -12.32 -10.37 -5.33
CA ASP A 44 -12.48 -9.57 -4.11
C ASP A 44 -11.56 -8.34 -4.08
N VAL A 45 -11.25 -7.77 -5.25
CA VAL A 45 -10.45 -6.55 -5.44
C VAL A 45 -11.33 -5.41 -5.93
N VAL A 46 -11.09 -4.20 -5.41
CA VAL A 46 -11.59 -2.94 -5.99
C VAL A 46 -10.46 -1.98 -6.28
N ASP A 47 -10.67 -1.12 -7.27
CA ASP A 47 -9.76 -0.06 -7.69
C ASP A 47 -10.14 1.31 -7.12
N VAL A 48 -9.15 2.11 -6.79
CA VAL A 48 -9.28 3.56 -6.65
C VAL A 48 -8.32 4.21 -7.61
N LEU A 49 -8.83 5.06 -8.50
CA LEU A 49 -8.04 5.70 -9.54
C LEU A 49 -7.87 7.19 -9.26
N LYS A 50 -6.63 7.68 -9.38
CA LYS A 50 -6.32 9.11 -9.47
C LYS A 50 -5.54 9.36 -10.75
N SER A 51 -5.99 10.29 -11.57
CA SER A 51 -5.34 10.59 -12.85
C SER A 51 -5.02 12.07 -12.99
N GLY A 52 -4.04 12.38 -13.84
CA GLY A 52 -3.83 13.75 -14.30
C GLY A 52 -2.83 13.82 -15.44
N VAL A 53 -2.71 15.01 -16.02
CA VAL A 53 -1.86 15.25 -17.20
C VAL A 53 -0.39 15.08 -16.83
N ASN A 54 0.00 15.53 -15.64
CA ASN A 54 1.35 15.35 -15.12
C ASN A 54 1.42 14.16 -14.16
N GLN A 55 2.62 13.57 -14.06
CA GLN A 55 2.88 12.46 -13.16
C GLN A 55 2.58 12.79 -11.69
N ALA A 56 2.78 14.06 -11.29
CA ALA A 56 2.52 14.55 -9.94
C ALA A 56 1.02 14.60 -9.61
N ASP A 57 0.15 14.80 -10.61
CA ASP A 57 -1.30 14.88 -10.43
C ASP A 57 -1.89 13.50 -10.13
N ALA A 58 -1.32 12.45 -10.73
CA ALA A 58 -1.55 11.05 -10.39
C ALA A 58 -0.73 10.65 -9.14
N SER A 59 -0.89 11.36 -8.02
CA SER A 59 -0.19 11.06 -6.76
C SER A 59 -0.87 9.97 -5.94
N PHE A 60 -0.10 9.35 -5.04
CA PHE A 60 -0.62 8.42 -4.02
C PHE A 60 -1.36 9.13 -2.88
N ASP A 61 -1.33 10.47 -2.85
CA ASP A 61 -2.09 11.24 -1.87
C ASP A 61 -3.55 11.35 -2.31
N LEU A 62 -4.40 10.61 -1.61
CA LEU A 62 -5.84 10.53 -1.84
C LEU A 62 -6.64 11.38 -0.86
N SER A 63 -5.99 12.16 0.02
CA SER A 63 -6.64 12.90 1.12
C SER A 63 -7.74 13.85 0.65
N ALA A 64 -7.49 14.66 -0.38
CA ALA A 64 -8.47 15.59 -0.93
C ALA A 64 -9.70 14.87 -1.52
N MET A 65 -9.46 13.77 -2.25
CA MET A 65 -10.52 12.95 -2.82
C MET A 65 -11.34 12.28 -1.71
N TYR A 66 -10.65 11.69 -0.73
CA TYR A 66 -11.26 11.07 0.44
C TYR A 66 -12.19 12.04 1.16
N GLU A 67 -11.72 13.24 1.48
CA GLU A 67 -12.52 14.22 2.24
C GLU A 67 -13.73 14.71 1.42
N SER A 68 -13.54 14.99 0.13
CA SER A 68 -14.64 15.38 -0.76
C SER A 68 -15.71 14.30 -0.86
N GLU A 69 -15.31 13.06 -1.13
CA GLU A 69 -16.22 11.94 -1.33
C GLU A 69 -16.87 11.46 -0.04
N LYS A 70 -16.16 11.56 1.10
CA LYS A 70 -16.72 11.31 2.43
C LYS A 70 -17.88 12.26 2.72
N ASN A 71 -17.71 13.56 2.45
CA ASN A 71 -18.75 14.56 2.67
C ASN A 71 -19.94 14.39 1.71
N ALA A 72 -19.74 13.71 0.58
CA ALA A 72 -20.81 13.36 -0.36
C ALA A 72 -21.60 12.11 0.04
N TYR A 73 -21.07 11.24 0.90
CA TYR A 73 -21.68 9.97 1.27
C TYR A 73 -22.57 10.09 2.52
N ASN A 74 -23.83 9.67 2.40
CA ASN A 74 -24.74 9.52 3.54
C ASN A 74 -24.82 8.04 3.93
N TYR A 75 -24.33 7.71 5.13
CA TYR A 75 -24.31 6.34 5.65
C TYR A 75 -25.71 5.78 5.92
N GLU A 76 -26.62 6.58 6.48
CA GLU A 76 -27.96 6.14 6.89
C GLU A 76 -28.79 5.72 5.68
N SER A 77 -28.82 6.54 4.63
CA SER A 77 -29.53 6.22 3.39
C SER A 77 -28.72 5.36 2.41
N ASN A 78 -27.41 5.16 2.63
CA ASN A 78 -26.49 4.53 1.68
C ASN A 78 -26.52 5.20 0.29
N THR A 79 -26.64 6.52 0.26
CA THR A 79 -26.72 7.32 -0.97
C THR A 79 -25.62 8.37 -1.03
N CYS A 80 -25.39 8.91 -2.23
CA CYS A 80 -24.39 9.94 -2.44
C CYS A 80 -24.99 11.16 -3.12
N THR A 81 -24.65 12.34 -2.63
CA THR A 81 -25.05 13.62 -3.24
C THR A 81 -24.21 13.95 -4.47
N SER A 82 -22.98 13.42 -4.53
CA SER A 82 -22.07 13.44 -5.67
C SER A 82 -21.23 12.14 -5.71
N SER A 83 -20.07 12.11 -6.38
CA SER A 83 -19.22 10.91 -6.37
C SER A 83 -18.74 10.58 -4.96
N CYS A 84 -18.82 9.30 -4.61
CA CYS A 84 -18.46 8.75 -3.30
C CYS A 84 -17.87 7.33 -3.39
N ALA A 85 -17.71 6.81 -4.62
CA ALA A 85 -17.39 5.42 -4.85
C ALA A 85 -15.97 5.10 -4.36
N ASN A 86 -15.01 6.02 -4.54
CA ASN A 86 -13.66 5.86 -4.06
C ASN A 86 -13.62 5.87 -2.53
N TYR A 87 -14.34 6.80 -1.87
CA TYR A 87 -14.46 6.79 -0.41
C TYR A 87 -14.97 5.44 0.09
N ARG A 88 -16.08 4.94 -0.47
CA ARG A 88 -16.67 3.65 -0.07
C ARG A 88 -15.67 2.50 -0.24
N ARG A 89 -14.91 2.48 -1.33
CA ARG A 89 -13.87 1.46 -1.58
C ARG A 89 -12.70 1.55 -0.58
N MET A 90 -12.22 2.76 -0.28
CA MET A 90 -11.13 2.98 0.68
C MET A 90 -11.48 2.54 2.11
N VAL A 91 -12.73 2.78 2.52
CA VAL A 91 -13.20 2.52 3.90
C VAL A 91 -13.89 1.17 4.06
N TRP A 92 -13.77 0.28 3.08
CA TRP A 92 -14.39 -1.04 3.15
C TRP A 92 -13.78 -1.84 4.30
N SER A 93 -14.60 -2.19 5.29
CA SER A 93 -14.13 -2.68 6.59
C SER A 93 -13.37 -4.01 6.54
N THR A 94 -13.64 -4.84 5.53
CA THR A 94 -12.92 -6.10 5.33
C THR A 94 -11.57 -5.91 4.65
N ALA A 95 -11.35 -4.79 3.96
CA ALA A 95 -10.11 -4.53 3.24
C ALA A 95 -8.96 -4.38 4.25
N SER A 96 -7.96 -5.25 4.12
CA SER A 96 -6.78 -5.27 4.98
C SER A 96 -5.48 -5.09 4.21
N GLN A 97 -5.55 -5.04 2.88
CA GLN A 97 -4.40 -4.88 2.01
C GLN A 97 -4.65 -3.80 0.99
N VAL A 98 -3.60 -3.05 0.66
CA VAL A 98 -3.56 -2.07 -0.42
C VAL A 98 -2.25 -2.20 -1.20
N GLY A 99 -2.30 -2.10 -2.52
CA GLY A 99 -1.10 -1.99 -3.35
C GLY A 99 -1.36 -1.05 -4.51
N CYS A 100 -0.42 -0.16 -4.81
CA CYS A 100 -0.66 0.92 -5.76
C CYS A 100 0.42 1.01 -6.82
N TYR A 101 0.03 1.27 -8.07
CA TYR A 101 0.94 1.49 -9.17
C TYR A 101 0.53 2.69 -10.00
N ARG A 102 1.51 3.33 -10.65
CA ARG A 102 1.27 4.46 -11.55
C ARG A 102 1.84 4.18 -12.93
N HIS A 103 1.04 4.45 -13.95
CA HIS A 103 1.42 4.29 -15.34
C HIS A 103 0.96 5.48 -16.19
N PHE A 104 1.64 5.71 -17.31
CA PHE A 104 1.18 6.65 -18.33
C PHE A 104 0.34 5.89 -19.36
N CYS A 105 -0.91 6.29 -19.55
CA CYS A 105 -1.78 5.73 -20.55
C CYS A 105 -1.97 6.72 -21.68
N ALA A 106 -1.58 6.32 -22.90
CA ALA A 106 -1.87 7.09 -24.10
C ALA A 106 -3.37 7.06 -24.42
N ARG A 107 -3.82 8.04 -25.20
CA ARG A 107 -5.18 8.04 -25.76
C ARG A 107 -5.49 6.71 -26.46
N SER A 108 -6.64 6.15 -26.14
CA SER A 108 -7.13 4.86 -26.62
C SER A 108 -8.66 4.81 -26.55
N ASP A 109 -9.27 3.68 -26.90
CA ASP A 109 -10.72 3.51 -26.77
C ASP A 109 -11.18 3.55 -25.29
N HIS A 110 -10.28 3.27 -24.34
CA HIS A 110 -10.57 3.34 -22.91
C HIS A 110 -10.33 4.74 -22.31
N TRP A 111 -9.47 5.56 -22.92
CA TRP A 111 -9.07 6.87 -22.40
C TRP A 111 -9.07 7.94 -23.49
N SER A 112 -9.95 8.95 -23.34
CA SER A 112 -10.11 10.03 -24.32
C SER A 112 -8.85 10.88 -24.53
N GLU A 113 -7.95 10.90 -23.55
CA GLU A 113 -6.73 11.71 -23.53
C GLU A 113 -5.58 10.92 -22.90
N SER A 114 -4.35 11.26 -23.33
CA SER A 114 -3.15 10.71 -22.72
C SER A 114 -2.93 11.31 -21.33
N LYS A 115 -2.76 10.46 -20.32
CA LYS A 115 -2.66 10.89 -18.92
C LYS A 115 -1.91 9.88 -18.07
N TYR A 116 -1.39 10.32 -16.93
CA TYR A 116 -0.95 9.43 -15.88
C TYR A 116 -2.14 8.93 -15.08
N ILE A 117 -2.11 7.65 -14.73
CA ILE A 117 -3.11 6.98 -13.89
C ILE A 117 -2.37 6.30 -12.75
N MET A 118 -2.74 6.63 -11.53
CA MET A 118 -2.40 5.92 -10.31
C MET A 118 -3.60 5.06 -9.93
N ALA A 119 -3.39 3.75 -9.81
CA ALA A 119 -4.37 2.81 -9.31
C ALA A 119 -3.91 2.25 -7.98
N CYS A 120 -4.77 2.33 -6.96
CA CYS A 120 -4.64 1.57 -5.72
C CYS A 120 -5.67 0.45 -5.71
N LEU A 121 -5.22 -0.78 -5.53
CA LEU A 121 -6.07 -1.96 -5.39
C LEU A 121 -6.23 -2.31 -3.92
N TYR A 122 -7.45 -2.62 -3.49
CA TYR A 122 -7.78 -2.99 -2.12
C TYR A 122 -8.37 -4.40 -2.06
N ARG A 123 -7.93 -5.22 -1.09
CA ARG A 123 -8.41 -6.59 -0.88
C ARG A 123 -8.44 -6.97 0.61
N PRO A 124 -9.33 -7.88 1.04
CA PRO A 124 -10.53 -8.34 0.34
C PRO A 124 -11.68 -7.37 0.53
N VAL A 125 -12.51 -7.21 -0.51
CA VAL A 125 -13.75 -6.44 -0.43
C VAL A 125 -14.93 -7.28 -0.89
N VAL A 126 -16.11 -6.91 -0.39
CA VAL A 126 -17.37 -7.50 -0.85
C VAL A 126 -17.89 -6.67 -2.00
N LEU A 127 -18.09 -7.29 -3.17
CA LEU A 127 -18.56 -6.62 -4.38
C LEU A 127 -20.10 -6.48 -4.39
N ASP A 128 -20.68 -5.92 -3.34
CA ASP A 128 -22.11 -5.57 -3.30
C ASP A 128 -22.31 -4.06 -3.16
N LYS A 129 -22.85 -3.44 -4.22
CA LYS A 129 -23.14 -2.00 -4.26
C LYS A 129 -24.24 -1.57 -3.28
N ASN A 130 -25.09 -2.48 -2.84
CA ASN A 130 -26.16 -2.23 -1.89
C ASN A 130 -25.69 -2.36 -0.44
N GLU A 131 -24.53 -2.96 -0.21
CA GLU A 131 -23.93 -3.03 1.11
C GLU A 131 -23.29 -1.71 1.51
N ARG A 132 -23.28 -1.49 2.84
CA ARG A 132 -22.53 -0.41 3.46
C ARG A 132 -21.07 -0.85 3.59
N PRO A 133 -20.11 0.06 3.36
CA PRO A 133 -18.70 -0.31 3.42
C PRO A 133 -18.26 -0.76 4.82
N TYR A 134 -19.00 -0.40 5.87
CA TYR A 134 -18.69 -0.75 7.24
C TYR A 134 -19.93 -0.77 8.14
N LYS A 135 -19.78 -1.29 9.36
CA LYS A 135 -20.75 -1.09 10.45
C LYS A 135 -20.45 0.20 11.21
N ASN A 136 -21.44 1.07 11.30
CA ASN A 136 -21.36 2.32 12.03
C ASN A 136 -21.49 2.08 13.54
N GLY A 137 -20.58 2.65 14.33
CA GLY A 137 -20.59 2.55 15.79
C GLY A 137 -19.25 2.92 16.41
N THR A 138 -19.06 2.55 17.68
CA THR A 138 -17.84 2.86 18.43
C THR A 138 -16.63 2.16 17.79
N PRO A 139 -15.55 2.89 17.46
CA PRO A 139 -14.35 2.28 16.91
C PRO A 139 -13.82 1.12 17.74
N CYS A 140 -13.35 0.09 17.03
CA CYS A 140 -12.76 -1.11 17.60
C CYS A 140 -13.68 -1.95 18.52
N SER A 141 -14.98 -1.64 18.59
CA SER A 141 -15.94 -2.41 19.41
C SER A 141 -16.27 -3.79 18.84
N GLU A 142 -15.99 -4.03 17.55
CA GLU A 142 -16.18 -5.32 16.88
C GLU A 142 -14.91 -5.77 16.13
N CYS A 143 -13.73 -5.53 16.71
CA CYS A 143 -12.48 -5.99 16.08
C CYS A 143 -12.39 -7.53 16.03
N PRO A 144 -12.08 -8.13 14.86
CA PRO A 144 -12.11 -9.58 14.69
C PRO A 144 -11.00 -10.35 15.43
N PHE A 145 -9.92 -9.69 15.86
CA PHE A 145 -8.74 -10.32 16.48
C PHE A 145 -8.53 -9.93 17.95
N GLY A 146 -9.52 -9.30 18.57
CA GLY A 146 -9.44 -8.79 19.95
C GLY A 146 -9.46 -7.26 20.01
N PRO A 147 -9.39 -6.68 21.23
CA PRO A 147 -9.70 -5.27 21.49
C PRO A 147 -8.58 -4.30 21.07
N ASP A 148 -7.50 -4.78 20.46
CA ASP A 148 -6.34 -3.95 20.14
C ASP A 148 -6.72 -2.89 19.10
N CYS A 149 -6.58 -1.64 19.50
CA CYS A 149 -7.05 -0.48 18.74
C CYS A 149 -5.95 0.56 18.65
N ASN A 150 -5.52 0.88 17.43
CA ASN A 150 -4.57 1.95 17.15
C ASN A 150 -5.23 2.97 16.22
N HIS A 151 -5.28 4.24 16.65
CA HIS A 151 -5.88 5.34 15.87
C HIS A 151 -7.27 5.01 15.31
N ASN A 152 -8.14 4.40 16.14
CA ASN A 152 -9.49 3.95 15.76
C ASN A 152 -9.51 2.81 14.71
N GLN A 153 -8.45 2.00 14.64
CA GLN A 153 -8.31 0.87 13.73
C GLN A 153 -7.92 -0.40 14.48
N CYS A 154 -8.51 -1.52 14.08
CA CYS A 154 -8.20 -2.85 14.57
C CYS A 154 -6.80 -3.28 14.13
N THR A 155 -5.96 -3.62 15.10
CA THR A 155 -4.62 -4.18 14.86
C THR A 155 -4.60 -5.65 15.23
N GLN A 156 -3.86 -6.47 14.48
CA GLN A 156 -3.56 -7.81 14.93
C GLN A 156 -2.54 -7.73 16.07
N LYS A 157 -2.82 -8.45 17.16
CA LYS A 157 -1.85 -8.62 18.24
C LYS A 157 -0.64 -9.33 17.67
N GLN A 158 0.52 -8.65 17.60
CA GLN A 158 1.78 -9.33 17.34
C GLN A 158 2.00 -10.27 18.52
N THR A 159 1.60 -11.53 18.37
CA THR A 159 2.03 -12.57 19.28
C THR A 159 3.53 -12.69 19.01
N THR A 160 4.34 -12.00 19.79
CA THR A 160 5.76 -12.30 19.90
C THR A 160 5.78 -13.80 20.14
N ALA A 161 6.36 -14.55 19.21
CA ALA A 161 6.56 -15.96 19.39
C ALA A 161 7.51 -16.12 20.59
N THR A 162 6.94 -16.17 21.79
CA THR A 162 7.62 -16.62 22.99
C THR A 162 7.83 -18.09 22.77
N THR A 163 8.98 -18.37 22.15
CA THR A 163 9.58 -19.69 22.10
C THR A 163 9.50 -20.26 23.51
N PRO A 164 8.94 -21.47 23.73
CA PRO A 164 9.02 -22.12 25.02
C PRO A 164 10.50 -22.37 25.30
N THR A 165 11.08 -21.61 26.22
CA THR A 165 12.39 -21.93 26.80
C THR A 165 12.20 -23.17 27.66
N THR A 166 12.31 -24.35 27.06
CA THR A 166 12.57 -25.59 27.79
C THR A 166 14.05 -25.62 28.10
N SER A 167 14.38 -25.30 29.36
CA SER A 167 15.65 -25.65 29.98
C SER A 167 15.86 -27.16 29.89
N ASN A 168 16.96 -27.59 29.28
CA ASN A 168 17.79 -28.69 29.78
C ASN A 168 19.14 -28.74 29.04
N SER A 169 20.21 -28.62 29.83
CA SER A 169 21.60 -28.81 29.43
C SER A 169 21.91 -30.31 29.36
N THR A 170 22.46 -30.81 28.24
CA THR A 170 23.57 -31.77 28.28
C THR A 170 24.36 -31.76 26.96
N ILE A 171 25.67 -31.85 27.14
CA ILE A 171 26.80 -31.82 26.20
C ILE A 171 26.76 -32.97 25.16
N SER A 172 27.09 -32.71 23.88
CA SER A 172 28.27 -33.26 23.20
C SER A 172 28.21 -33.25 21.66
N THR A 173 29.29 -32.73 21.06
CA THR A 173 29.98 -33.12 19.81
C THR A 173 29.37 -32.81 18.42
N MET A 174 30.07 -31.86 17.76
CA MET A 174 30.27 -31.71 16.30
C MET A 174 30.74 -33.01 15.63
N PRO A 175 30.50 -33.19 14.32
CA PRO A 175 31.58 -32.89 13.37
C PRO A 175 31.17 -32.15 12.08
N THR A 176 32.22 -31.61 11.50
CA THR A 176 32.48 -30.81 10.28
C THR A 176 31.96 -31.36 8.95
N SER A 177 31.76 -30.41 8.01
CA SER A 177 31.48 -30.49 6.56
C SER A 177 32.35 -31.47 5.76
N PRO A 178 32.01 -31.72 4.47
CA PRO A 178 32.56 -30.85 3.42
C PRO A 178 31.61 -30.51 2.25
N SER A 179 31.88 -29.33 1.69
CA SER A 179 31.38 -28.77 0.44
C SER A 179 31.77 -29.59 -0.81
N SER A 180 30.93 -29.52 -1.85
CA SER A 180 31.31 -29.57 -3.28
C SER A 180 30.11 -29.01 -4.07
N SER A 181 30.16 -27.89 -4.80
CA SER A 181 30.99 -27.39 -5.91
C SER A 181 30.76 -28.08 -7.26
N THR A 182 29.85 -27.53 -8.06
CA THR A 182 29.88 -27.46 -9.55
C THR A 182 28.65 -26.61 -9.97
N GLY A 183 28.68 -25.56 -10.78
CA GLY A 183 29.66 -25.07 -11.75
C GLY A 183 29.10 -25.21 -13.17
N SER A 184 28.34 -24.22 -13.68
CA SER A 184 28.36 -23.70 -15.08
C SER A 184 27.11 -22.82 -15.36
N SER A 185 27.28 -21.51 -15.58
CA SER A 185 27.43 -20.82 -16.89
C SER A 185 26.07 -20.49 -17.55
N LYS A 186 25.53 -19.27 -17.37
CA LYS A 186 25.76 -18.03 -18.15
C LYS A 186 24.95 -17.96 -19.45
N SER A 187 23.96 -17.06 -19.47
CA SER A 187 23.53 -16.34 -20.69
C SER A 187 23.17 -14.90 -20.32
N THR A 188 23.64 -13.96 -21.13
CA THR A 188 23.80 -12.52 -20.86
C THR A 188 23.03 -11.71 -21.91
N SER A 189 22.23 -10.72 -21.50
CA SER A 189 21.80 -9.57 -22.32
C SER A 189 21.15 -8.48 -21.43
N PRO A 190 21.06 -7.21 -21.84
CA PRO A 190 21.88 -6.12 -21.28
C PRO A 190 21.18 -5.35 -20.15
N GLU A 191 21.97 -5.02 -19.13
CA GLU A 191 21.61 -4.21 -17.98
C GLU A 191 21.83 -2.71 -18.31
N GLN A 192 20.77 -1.91 -18.15
CA GLN A 192 20.81 -0.44 -18.20
C GLN A 192 20.64 0.10 -16.77
N PRO A 193 21.38 1.15 -16.35
CA PRO A 193 21.80 1.31 -14.97
C PRO A 193 20.67 1.73 -14.03
N THR A 194 20.40 0.91 -13.03
CA THR A 194 19.62 1.26 -11.85
C THR A 194 20.55 1.88 -10.81
N THR A 195 20.69 3.20 -10.83
CA THR A 195 21.28 3.92 -9.70
C THR A 195 20.29 3.89 -8.55
N SER A 196 20.57 3.07 -7.53
CA SER A 196 19.72 2.97 -6.34
C SER A 196 19.59 4.35 -5.67
N VAL A 197 18.35 4.77 -5.42
CA VAL A 197 18.00 6.01 -4.71
C VAL A 197 18.64 6.08 -3.31
N SER A 198 19.09 4.94 -2.77
CA SER A 198 19.77 4.82 -1.47
C SER A 198 21.16 5.50 -1.41
N SER A 199 21.92 5.51 -2.51
CA SER A 199 23.28 6.11 -2.51
C SER A 199 23.26 7.64 -2.61
N GLN A 200 22.26 8.19 -3.30
CA GLN A 200 22.07 9.64 -3.45
C GLN A 200 21.64 10.31 -2.13
N LEU A 201 20.85 9.62 -1.31
CA LEU A 201 20.37 10.17 -0.03
C LEU A 201 21.49 10.26 1.04
N ARG A 202 22.46 9.34 1.01
CA ARG A 202 23.62 9.38 1.92
C ARG A 202 24.61 10.50 1.57
N ALA A 203 24.81 10.78 0.29
CA ALA A 203 25.71 11.85 -0.16
C ALA A 203 25.21 13.26 0.22
N ILE A 204 23.89 13.49 0.19
CA ILE A 204 23.30 14.79 0.54
C ILE A 204 23.37 15.06 2.06
N SER A 205 23.22 14.03 2.88
CA SER A 205 23.31 14.17 4.35
C SER A 205 24.71 14.59 4.82
N HIS A 206 25.78 14.05 4.23
CA HIS A 206 27.15 14.45 4.56
C HIS A 206 27.49 15.88 4.13
N LEU A 207 26.93 16.34 3.01
CA LEU A 207 27.20 17.70 2.50
C LEU A 207 26.55 18.77 3.41
N ILE A 208 25.34 18.51 3.88
CA ILE A 208 24.64 19.41 4.81
C ILE A 208 25.38 19.48 6.15
N PHE A 209 25.84 18.34 6.68
CA PHE A 209 26.57 18.31 7.95
C PHE A 209 27.90 19.09 7.86
N ALA A 210 28.64 18.94 6.75
CA ALA A 210 29.88 19.67 6.53
C ALA A 210 29.69 21.20 6.46
N ILE A 211 28.63 21.66 5.78
CA ILE A 211 28.31 23.10 5.67
C ILE A 211 27.94 23.68 7.04
N VAL A 212 27.09 23.00 7.81
CA VAL A 212 26.69 23.45 9.16
C VAL A 212 27.90 23.48 10.11
N THR A 213 28.81 22.52 10.03
CA THR A 213 30.03 22.55 10.85
C THR A 213 30.99 23.67 10.48
N LEU A 214 31.08 24.04 9.20
CA LEU A 214 31.98 25.11 8.76
C LEU A 214 31.46 26.49 9.19
N GLU A 215 30.14 26.73 9.13
CA GLU A 215 29.54 27.97 9.62
C GLU A 215 29.64 28.12 11.15
N LEU A 216 29.56 27.03 11.90
CA LEU A 216 29.79 27.04 13.36
C LEU A 216 31.24 27.35 13.71
N ILE A 217 32.21 26.80 12.99
CA ILE A 217 33.63 27.08 13.21
C ILE A 217 33.98 28.54 12.87
N ILE A 218 33.42 29.08 11.78
CA ILE A 218 33.63 30.49 11.40
C ILE A 218 33.04 31.45 12.45
N ASN A 219 31.88 31.14 13.02
CA ASN A 219 31.26 31.97 14.06
C ASN A 219 31.91 31.85 15.44
N LEU A 220 32.65 30.78 15.73
CA LEU A 220 33.39 30.62 16.99
C LEU A 220 34.77 31.30 16.98
N ASN A 221 35.27 31.68 15.80
CA ASN A 221 36.59 32.29 15.63
C ASN A 221 36.53 33.80 15.30
N ARG A 222 35.38 34.44 15.51
CA ARG A 222 35.13 35.87 15.37
C ARG A 222 34.59 36.44 16.68
#